data_AF-A0A946YLG7-F1
#
_entry.id   AF-A0A946YLG7-F1
#
_cell.length_a   1.000
_cell.length_b   1.000
_cell.length_c   1.000
_cell.angle_alpha   90.00
_cell.angle_beta   90.00
_cell.angle_gamma   90.00
#
_symmetry.space_group_name_H-M   'P 1'
#
loop_
_entity.id
_entity.type
_entity.pdbx_description
1 polymer ?
#
loop_
_entity_poly.entity_id
_entity_poly.type
_entity_poly.pdbx_seq_one_letter_code
_entity_poly.pdbx_strand_id
1 'polypeptide(L)'
;IQDRCLQLATQATECRFDPDFNSDADPVRFPRESQLSGTGSILFNENTGLLTVEDVQITGEPPTYNLSLQVNHIDGERFDVTTVEESGNISDWEPGARYFADESLLYLPSLQVSPPRPGSNRFDVYLEYATDGQQQWLRLLEYEQIP
;
A
#
# COMPACT_ATOMS: atom_id res chain seq x y z
N ILE A 1 15.73 -1.73 12.71
CA ILE A 1 14.47 -2.50 12.58
C ILE A 1 14.74 -4.00 12.73
N GLN A 2 15.67 -4.58 11.97
CA GLN A 2 16.10 -5.98 12.12
C GLN A 2 16.64 -6.32 13.52
N ASP A 3 17.51 -5.49 14.10
CA ASP A 3 18.04 -5.72 15.45
C ASP A 3 16.96 -5.76 16.53
N ARG A 4 15.92 -4.92 16.39
CA ARG A 4 14.81 -4.89 17.33
C ARG A 4 13.88 -6.09 17.15
N CYS A 5 13.73 -6.58 15.93
CA CYS A 5 13.02 -7.82 15.64
C CYS A 5 13.75 -9.03 16.26
N LEU A 6 15.07 -9.15 16.06
CA LEU A 6 15.87 -10.25 16.60
C LEU A 6 15.90 -10.29 18.13
N GLN A 7 15.70 -9.15 18.80
CA GLN A 7 15.60 -9.09 20.26
C GLN A 7 14.25 -9.57 20.81
N LEU A 8 13.19 -9.52 20.01
CA LEU A 8 11.83 -9.84 20.41
C LEU A 8 11.35 -11.20 19.86
N ALA A 9 11.95 -11.67 18.77
CA ALA A 9 11.61 -12.91 18.10
C ALA A 9 12.08 -14.15 18.86
N THR A 10 11.28 -15.20 18.80
CA THR A 10 11.61 -16.50 19.41
C THR A 10 12.54 -17.31 18.52
N GLN A 11 12.53 -17.04 17.22
CA GLN A 11 13.41 -17.67 16.23
C GLN A 11 13.96 -16.61 15.26
N ALA A 12 15.25 -16.70 14.94
CA ALA A 12 15.92 -15.75 14.03
C ALA A 12 15.34 -15.75 12.60
N THR A 13 14.62 -16.80 12.21
CA THR A 13 13.93 -16.92 10.92
C THR A 13 12.69 -16.04 10.80
N GLU A 14 12.16 -15.52 11.92
CA GLU A 14 11.02 -14.58 11.94
C GLU A 14 11.43 -13.16 11.52
N CYS A 15 12.74 -12.89 11.45
CA CYS A 15 13.31 -11.60 11.08
C CYS A 15 14.17 -11.74 9.83
N ARG A 16 13.54 -11.89 8.66
CA ARG A 16 14.23 -11.97 7.37
C ARG A 16 13.84 -10.81 6.46
N PHE A 17 14.45 -9.65 6.71
CA PHE A 17 14.69 -8.68 5.66
C PHE A 17 16.10 -8.99 5.12
N ASP A 18 16.18 -9.43 3.86
CA ASP A 18 17.43 -9.68 3.16
C ASP A 18 17.67 -8.51 2.18
N PRO A 19 18.61 -7.59 2.47
CA PRO A 19 18.86 -6.44 1.62
C PRO A 19 19.52 -6.79 0.27
N ASP A 20 19.96 -8.04 0.08
CA ASP A 20 20.67 -8.50 -1.13
C ASP A 20 19.77 -9.33 -2.09
N PHE A 21 18.44 -9.30 -1.91
CA PHE A 21 17.51 -10.07 -2.75
C PHE A 21 17.50 -9.56 -4.21
N ASN A 22 17.94 -10.41 -5.15
CA ASN A 22 17.87 -10.18 -6.60
C ASN A 22 17.13 -11.34 -7.30
N SER A 23 16.05 -11.03 -8.02
CA SER A 23 15.10 -12.02 -8.54
C SER A 23 15.42 -12.45 -9.97
N ASP A 24 16.24 -13.49 -10.15
CA ASP A 24 16.52 -14.07 -11.47
C ASP A 24 15.88 -15.45 -11.72
N ALA A 25 15.00 -15.94 -10.84
CA ALA A 25 14.19 -17.13 -11.10
C ALA A 25 12.92 -17.12 -10.25
N ASP A 26 11.77 -16.95 -10.91
CA ASP A 26 10.39 -16.93 -10.39
C ASP A 26 10.11 -16.01 -9.17
N PRO A 27 9.04 -15.18 -9.21
CA PRO A 27 8.68 -14.38 -8.05
C PRO A 27 8.39 -15.30 -6.86
N VAL A 28 9.18 -15.17 -5.81
CA VAL A 28 8.93 -15.85 -4.52
C VAL A 28 7.60 -15.31 -4.00
N ARG A 29 6.54 -16.12 -4.15
CA ARG A 29 5.26 -15.84 -3.50
C ARG A 29 5.42 -16.17 -2.03
N PHE A 30 5.46 -15.13 -1.18
CA PHE A 30 5.36 -15.30 0.26
C PHE A 30 3.88 -15.46 0.62
N PRO A 31 3.40 -16.66 1.03
CA PRO A 31 2.07 -16.77 1.58
C PRO A 31 2.01 -15.96 2.88
N ARG A 32 1.29 -14.83 2.85
CA ARG A 32 1.00 -14.04 4.05
C ARG A 32 -0.19 -14.68 4.76
N GLU A 33 0.06 -15.59 5.69
CA GLU A 33 -1.01 -16.29 6.45
C GLU A 33 -1.71 -15.41 7.51
N SER A 34 -1.64 -14.09 7.41
CA SER A 34 -2.32 -13.20 8.34
C SER A 34 -2.86 -11.95 7.65
N GLN A 35 -4.17 -11.72 7.81
CA GLN A 35 -4.77 -10.40 7.58
C GLN A 35 -4.10 -9.42 8.53
N LEU A 36 -3.20 -8.59 8.01
CA LEU A 36 -2.70 -7.45 8.74
C LEU A 36 -3.80 -6.40 8.73
N SER A 37 -4.55 -6.30 9.84
CA SER A 37 -5.39 -5.13 10.10
C SER A 37 -4.47 -3.93 10.24
N GLY A 38 -4.31 -3.16 9.17
CA GLY A 38 -3.51 -1.95 9.19
C GLY A 38 -4.18 -0.82 9.98
N THR A 39 -3.40 0.19 10.36
CA THR A 39 -3.95 1.49 10.76
C THR A 39 -4.37 2.29 9.51
N GLY A 40 -5.42 3.11 9.66
CA GLY A 40 -6.07 3.81 8.55
C GLY A 40 -7.04 2.94 7.74
N SER A 41 -8.07 3.56 7.16
CA SER A 41 -8.96 2.91 6.21
C SER A 41 -8.48 3.07 4.76
N ILE A 42 -8.57 1.98 3.98
CA ILE A 42 -8.30 1.96 2.55
C ILE A 42 -9.55 1.46 1.83
N LEU A 43 -10.22 2.36 1.12
CA LEU A 43 -11.54 2.10 0.53
C LEU A 43 -11.60 2.58 -0.91
N PHE A 44 -11.92 1.67 -1.82
CA PHE A 44 -12.28 1.99 -3.20
C PHE A 44 -13.79 1.91 -3.39
N ASN A 45 -14.42 3.03 -3.73
CA ASN A 45 -15.83 3.09 -4.09
C ASN A 45 -15.97 2.86 -5.59
N GLU A 46 -16.47 1.69 -6.00
CA GLU A 46 -16.57 1.32 -7.41
C GLU A 46 -17.62 2.15 -8.17
N ASN A 47 -18.60 2.73 -7.48
CA ASN A 47 -19.64 3.55 -8.11
C ASN A 47 -19.12 4.94 -8.47
N THR A 48 -18.25 5.50 -7.64
CA THR A 48 -17.68 6.84 -7.86
C THR A 48 -16.28 6.81 -8.44
N GLY A 49 -15.61 5.65 -8.41
CA GLY A 49 -14.22 5.51 -8.79
C GLY A 49 -13.25 6.19 -7.82
N LEU A 50 -13.69 6.51 -6.61
CA LEU A 50 -12.88 7.20 -5.60
C LEU A 50 -12.16 6.17 -4.72
N LEU A 51 -10.84 6.29 -4.63
CA LEU A 51 -10.00 5.57 -3.68
C LEU A 51 -9.58 6.53 -2.57
N THR A 52 -9.97 6.22 -1.34
CA THR A 52 -9.58 6.94 -0.14
C THR A 52 -8.60 6.09 0.65
N VAL A 53 -7.49 6.70 1.07
CA VAL A 53 -6.44 6.05 1.84
C VAL A 53 -6.11 6.94 3.03
N GLU A 54 -6.24 6.41 4.23
CA GLU A 54 -5.84 7.12 5.44
C GLU A 54 -4.45 6.68 5.89
N ASP A 55 -3.76 7.59 6.55
CA ASP A 55 -2.51 7.34 7.28
C ASP A 55 -1.39 6.70 6.43
N VAL A 56 -1.23 7.17 5.20
CA VAL A 56 -0.10 6.77 4.34
C VAL A 56 1.20 7.28 4.94
N GLN A 57 2.08 6.34 5.29
CA GLN A 57 3.42 6.64 5.78
C GLN A 57 4.40 6.75 4.63
N ILE A 58 5.15 7.85 4.56
CA ILE A 58 6.32 7.93 3.68
C ILE A 58 7.50 7.26 4.39
N THR A 59 8.19 6.35 3.69
CA THR A 59 9.30 5.59 4.27
C THR A 59 10.43 6.53 4.71
N GLY A 60 10.76 6.51 6.00
CA GLY A 60 11.84 7.33 6.56
C GLY A 60 11.44 8.75 6.97
N GLU A 61 10.18 9.13 6.77
CA GLU A 61 9.64 10.41 7.23
C GLU A 61 8.65 10.20 8.39
N PRO A 62 8.59 11.08 9.41
CA PRO A 62 7.64 10.95 10.52
C PRO A 62 6.14 11.14 10.16
N PRO A 63 5.74 12.12 9.32
CA PRO A 63 4.32 12.43 9.10
C PRO A 63 3.59 11.36 8.31
N THR A 64 2.28 11.26 8.54
CA THR A 64 1.34 10.50 7.71
C THR A 64 0.44 11.40 6.88
N TYR A 65 -0.10 10.83 5.80
CA TYR A 65 -0.93 11.54 4.85
C TYR A 65 -2.22 10.80 4.54
N ASN A 66 -3.33 11.54 4.46
CA ASN A 66 -4.56 11.08 3.84
C ASN A 66 -4.51 11.39 2.35
N LEU A 67 -4.83 10.39 1.53
CA LEU A 67 -4.87 10.49 0.08
C LEU A 67 -6.30 10.27 -0.42
N SER A 68 -6.70 11.07 -1.40
CA SER A 68 -7.82 10.72 -2.26
C SER A 68 -7.36 10.65 -3.71
N LEU A 69 -7.76 9.59 -4.39
CA LEU A 69 -7.38 9.30 -5.76
C LEU A 69 -8.64 9.01 -6.57
N GLN A 70 -8.77 9.61 -7.75
CA GLN A 70 -9.93 9.43 -8.62
C GLN A 70 -9.53 8.58 -9.82
N VAL A 71 -10.23 7.47 -10.05
CA VAL A 71 -9.97 6.64 -11.23
C VAL A 71 -10.20 7.45 -12.50
N ASN A 72 -9.26 7.37 -13.42
CA ASN A 72 -9.37 7.94 -14.74
C ASN A 72 -10.07 6.93 -15.65
N HIS A 73 -11.35 7.15 -15.91
CA HIS A 73 -12.20 6.23 -16.68
C HIS A 73 -11.81 6.11 -18.17
N ILE A 74 -10.88 6.93 -18.66
CA ILE A 74 -10.40 6.84 -20.05
C ILE A 74 -9.48 5.62 -20.22
N ASP A 75 -8.60 5.38 -19.24
CA ASP A 75 -7.58 4.33 -19.30
C ASP A 75 -7.84 3.18 -18.31
N GLY A 76 -8.70 3.36 -17.30
CA GLY A 76 -9.14 2.31 -16.36
C GLY A 76 -8.07 1.79 -15.38
N GLU A 77 -6.80 2.04 -15.65
CA GLU A 77 -5.64 1.59 -14.86
C GLU A 77 -4.95 2.72 -14.10
N ARG A 78 -5.42 3.96 -14.28
CA ARG A 78 -4.82 5.17 -13.70
C ARG A 78 -5.75 5.83 -12.70
N PHE A 79 -5.16 6.42 -11.68
CA PHE A 79 -5.81 7.24 -10.68
C PHE A 79 -5.16 8.61 -10.65
N ASP A 80 -5.94 9.66 -10.82
CA ASP A 80 -5.48 11.04 -10.65
C ASP A 80 -5.45 11.38 -9.15
N VAL A 81 -4.37 12.01 -8.69
CA VAL A 81 -4.25 12.46 -7.30
C VAL A 81 -5.15 13.69 -7.12
N THR A 82 -6.16 13.61 -6.25
CA THR A 82 -7.09 14.73 -6.01
C THR A 82 -6.77 15.50 -4.75
N THR A 83 -6.44 14.81 -3.66
CA THR A 83 -6.01 15.44 -2.39
C THR A 83 -4.90 14.65 -1.72
N VAL A 84 -4.01 15.40 -1.06
CA VAL A 84 -2.97 14.92 -0.15
C VAL A 84 -3.00 15.85 1.05
N GLU A 85 -3.32 15.31 2.22
CA GLU A 85 -3.44 16.09 3.47
C GLU A 85 -2.65 15.41 4.57
N GLU A 86 -1.82 16.17 5.29
CA GLU A 86 -1.09 15.65 6.46
C GLU A 86 -2.11 15.28 7.56
N SER A 87 -2.11 14.02 8.01
CA SER A 87 -3.08 13.48 8.98
C SER A 87 -2.54 13.42 10.40
N GLY A 88 -1.21 13.45 10.58
CA GLY A 88 -0.55 13.44 11.88
C GLY A 88 0.73 12.63 11.88
N ASN A 89 1.01 11.95 12.99
CA ASN A 89 2.10 10.98 13.11
C ASN A 89 1.52 9.69 13.70
N ILE A 90 1.67 8.58 12.99
CA ILE A 90 1.46 7.23 13.55
C ILE A 90 2.80 6.62 13.94
N SER A 91 2.78 5.45 14.56
CA SER A 91 4.03 4.76 14.88
C SER A 91 4.53 3.96 13.67
N ASP A 92 5.79 4.15 13.25
CA ASP A 92 6.42 3.49 12.07
C ASP A 92 6.27 1.95 12.01
N TRP A 93 6.00 1.30 13.15
CA TRP A 93 5.89 -0.15 13.27
C TRP A 93 4.50 -0.69 12.93
N GLU A 94 3.49 0.16 12.76
CA GLU A 94 2.14 -0.31 12.43
C GLU A 94 2.07 -0.72 10.94
N PRO A 95 1.44 -1.87 10.62
CA PRO A 95 1.14 -2.23 9.25
C PRO A 95 0.12 -1.21 8.70
N GLY A 96 0.31 -0.72 7.48
CA GLY A 96 -0.50 0.36 6.93
C GLY A 96 -0.07 0.71 5.51
N ALA A 97 -0.76 1.66 4.88
CA ALA A 97 -0.38 2.16 3.58
C ALA A 97 1.01 2.79 3.63
N ARG A 98 1.85 2.50 2.63
CA ARG A 98 3.24 2.98 2.59
C ARG A 98 3.59 3.53 1.22
N TYR A 99 4.23 4.69 1.22
CA TYR A 99 4.87 5.24 0.05
C TYR A 99 6.39 5.07 0.16
N PHE A 100 6.96 4.40 -0.85
CA PHE A 100 8.39 4.20 -1.02
C PHE A 100 8.87 5.20 -2.06
N ALA A 101 9.46 6.31 -1.59
CA ALA A 101 9.78 7.46 -2.43
C ALA A 101 10.87 7.16 -3.48
N ASP A 102 11.87 6.34 -3.11
CA ASP A 102 12.99 5.98 -4.00
C ASP A 102 12.51 5.13 -5.20
N GLU A 103 11.48 4.32 -4.99
CA GLU A 103 10.85 3.45 -5.98
C GLU A 103 9.61 4.07 -6.64
N SER A 104 9.17 5.26 -6.19
CA SER A 104 7.89 5.86 -6.59
C SER A 104 6.71 4.89 -6.45
N LEU A 105 6.70 4.10 -5.38
CA LEU A 105 5.77 2.99 -5.19
C LEU A 105 4.84 3.23 -4.00
N LEU A 106 3.53 3.14 -4.20
CA LEU A 106 2.52 3.17 -3.16
C LEU A 106 1.95 1.76 -2.95
N TYR A 107 2.12 1.24 -1.74
CA TYR A 107 1.55 -0.02 -1.29
C TYR A 107 0.32 0.23 -0.41
N LEU A 108 -0.78 -0.43 -0.76
CA LEU A 108 -2.07 -0.35 -0.10
C LEU A 108 -2.48 -1.74 0.41
N PRO A 109 -2.25 -2.06 1.70
CA PRO A 109 -2.66 -3.35 2.26
C PRO A 109 -4.17 -3.43 2.49
N SER A 110 -4.77 -4.59 2.28
CA SER A 110 -6.15 -4.86 2.72
C SER A 110 -7.21 -3.86 2.21
N LEU A 111 -7.00 -3.31 1.00
CA LEU A 111 -7.94 -2.44 0.31
C LEU A 111 -9.31 -3.11 0.19
N GLN A 112 -10.34 -2.36 0.59
CA GLN A 112 -11.73 -2.79 0.53
C GLN A 112 -12.44 -2.15 -0.66
N VAL A 113 -13.26 -2.92 -1.36
CA VAL A 113 -14.14 -2.41 -2.43
C VAL A 113 -15.55 -2.22 -1.89
N SER A 114 -16.14 -1.04 -2.15
CA SER A 114 -17.50 -0.66 -1.73
C SER A 114 -18.37 -0.32 -2.95
N PRO A 115 -19.62 -0.83 -3.02
CA PRO A 115 -20.27 -1.66 -2.02
C PRO A 115 -19.68 -3.09 -1.97
N PRO A 116 -19.69 -3.73 -0.79
CA PRO A 116 -19.22 -5.10 -0.68
C PRO A 116 -20.09 -6.04 -1.52
N ARG A 117 -19.45 -6.95 -2.25
CA ARG A 117 -20.10 -7.99 -3.06
C ARG A 117 -20.05 -9.33 -2.29
N PRO A 118 -20.95 -10.29 -2.57
CA PRO A 118 -20.82 -11.63 -2.00
C PRO A 118 -19.46 -12.24 -2.37
N GLY A 119 -18.68 -12.66 -1.36
CA GLY A 119 -17.27 -13.02 -1.56
C GLY A 119 -16.35 -11.81 -1.65
N SER A 120 -16.69 -10.71 -0.97
CA SER A 120 -15.90 -9.47 -0.91
C SER A 120 -14.47 -9.77 -0.46
N ASN A 121 -13.57 -9.72 -1.43
CA ASN A 121 -12.16 -9.90 -1.19
C ASN A 121 -11.54 -8.57 -0.80
N ARG A 122 -10.56 -8.65 0.09
CA ARG A 122 -9.61 -7.56 0.29
C ARG A 122 -8.52 -7.68 -0.75
N PHE A 123 -7.83 -6.58 -1.02
CA PHE A 123 -6.72 -6.58 -1.96
C PHE A 123 -5.49 -5.93 -1.36
N ASP A 124 -4.34 -6.56 -1.54
CA ASP A 124 -3.07 -5.88 -1.43
C ASP A 124 -2.75 -5.28 -2.80
N VAL A 125 -2.55 -3.96 -2.87
CA VAL A 125 -2.43 -3.23 -4.14
C VAL A 125 -1.12 -2.45 -4.20
N TYR A 126 -0.47 -2.48 -5.35
CA TYR A 126 0.74 -1.72 -5.65
C TYR A 126 0.47 -0.74 -6.79
N LEU A 127 0.80 0.53 -6.56
CA LEU A 127 0.61 1.63 -7.49
C LEU A 127 1.95 2.33 -7.75
N GLU A 128 2.25 2.62 -9.01
CA GLU A 128 3.39 3.44 -9.42
C GLU A 128 2.96 4.90 -9.49
N TYR A 129 3.65 5.77 -8.76
CA TYR A 129 3.51 7.21 -8.87
C TYR A 129 4.25 7.73 -10.10
N ALA A 130 3.59 8.57 -10.87
CA ALA A 130 4.19 9.26 -11.98
C ALA A 130 3.65 10.68 -12.11
N THR A 131 4.44 11.52 -12.78
CA THR A 131 4.07 12.90 -13.09
C THR A 131 4.30 13.19 -14.57
N ASP A 132 3.34 13.87 -15.18
CA ASP A 132 3.46 14.45 -16.52
C ASP A 132 3.20 15.95 -16.43
N GLY A 133 4.27 16.73 -16.36
CA GLY A 133 4.24 18.19 -16.24
C GLY A 133 3.65 18.68 -14.91
N GLN A 134 2.35 18.98 -14.89
CA GLN A 134 1.61 19.40 -13.69
C GLN A 134 0.62 18.34 -13.20
N GLN A 135 0.39 17.29 -13.98
CA GLN A 135 -0.53 16.23 -13.60
C GLN A 135 0.22 15.16 -12.81
N GLN A 136 -0.38 14.74 -11.70
CA GLN A 136 0.13 13.69 -10.83
C GLN A 136 -0.86 12.53 -10.85
N TRP A 137 -0.37 11.33 -11.09
CA TRP A 137 -1.21 10.14 -11.18
C TRP A 137 -0.50 8.91 -10.64
N LEU A 138 -1.30 7.92 -10.30
CA LEU A 138 -0.89 6.60 -9.84
C LEU A 138 -1.40 5.56 -10.83
N ARG A 139 -0.55 4.62 -11.23
CA ARG A 139 -0.94 3.52 -12.11
C ARG A 139 -0.93 2.20 -11.35
N LEU A 140 -1.96 1.39 -11.56
CA LEU A 140 -2.01 0.04 -11.05
C LEU A 140 -0.89 -0.82 -11.67
N LEU A 141 0.01 -1.31 -10.82
CA LEU A 141 1.05 -2.27 -11.20
C LEU A 141 0.58 -3.71 -10.96
N GLU A 142 0.14 -3.97 -9.73
CA GLU A 142 -0.21 -5.31 -9.27
C GLU A 142 -1.29 -5.24 -8.18
N TYR A 143 -2.09 -6.30 -8.10
CA TYR A 143 -2.95 -6.55 -6.96
C TYR A 143 -2.97 -8.05 -6.61
N GLU A 144 -3.07 -8.34 -5.32
CA GLU A 144 -3.26 -9.70 -4.81
C GLU A 144 -4.57 -9.75 -4.01
N GLN A 145 -5.40 -10.74 -4.33
CA GLN A 145 -6.63 -11.00 -3.59
C GLN A 145 -6.29 -11.73 -2.28
N ILE A 146 -6.66 -11.14 -1.15
CA ILE A 146 -6.48 -11.75 0.18
C ILE A 146 -7.79 -12.36 0.69
N PRO A 147 -7.74 -13.58 1.28
CA PRO A 147 -8.90 -14.29 1.81
C PRO A 147 -9.61 -13.56 2.96
#